data_AF-A0A6A4HDF4-F1
#
_entry.id   AF-A0A6A4HDF4-F1
#
_cell.length_a   1.000
_cell.length_b   1.000
_cell.length_c   1.000
_cell.angle_alpha   90.00
_cell.angle_beta   90.00
_cell.angle_gamma   90.00
#
_symmetry.space_group_name_H-M   'P 1'
#
loop_
_entity.id
_entity.type
_entity.pdbx_description
1 polymer ?
#
loop_
_entity_poly.entity_id
_entity_poly.type
_entity_poly.pdbx_seq_one_letter_code
_entity_poly.pdbx_strand_id
1 'polypeptide(L)'
;SQQAGSILVQLIDSSTEAIAYRMPKVLFTDQYAIVDIKDILCAVNVQHHCVGRKCLAVDSRPVYQERHRKEGATKAAIRHESPEDLVLNTAQMRNAVLVQQFRIPSPTLNAQEIIMKSVQKEIAVRK
;
A
#
# COMPACT_ATOMS: atom_id res chain seq x y z
N SER A 1 -21.97 5.94 29.05
CA SER A 1 -22.12 6.09 27.60
C SER A 1 -22.36 4.72 26.99
N GLN A 2 -23.46 4.49 26.28
CA GLN A 2 -23.63 3.25 25.52
C GLN A 2 -22.68 3.29 24.32
N GLN A 3 -21.63 2.46 24.32
CA GLN A 3 -20.84 2.20 23.12
C GLN A 3 -21.57 1.15 22.27
N ALA A 4 -21.56 1.33 20.95
CA ALA A 4 -22.06 0.32 20.02
C ALA A 4 -21.25 -0.98 20.19
N GLY A 5 -21.93 -2.13 20.31
CA GLY A 5 -21.26 -3.43 20.47
C GLY A 5 -20.78 -4.05 19.15
N SER A 6 -21.32 -3.56 18.03
CA SER A 6 -21.10 -4.10 16.69
C SER A 6 -20.99 -2.96 15.67
N ILE A 7 -20.36 -3.24 14.53
CA ILE A 7 -20.19 -2.29 13.42
C ILE A 7 -20.64 -2.94 12.10
N LEU A 8 -21.15 -2.11 11.19
CA LEU A 8 -21.39 -2.51 9.81
C LEU A 8 -20.09 -2.36 9.02
N VAL A 9 -19.65 -3.42 8.35
CA VAL A 9 -18.48 -3.42 7.47
C VAL A 9 -18.88 -3.81 6.06
N GLN A 10 -18.23 -3.20 5.08
CA GLN A 10 -18.31 -3.60 3.67
C GLN A 10 -17.23 -4.67 3.40
N LEU A 11 -17.61 -5.74 2.72
CA LEU A 11 -16.67 -6.78 2.33
C LEU A 11 -15.86 -6.36 1.11
N ILE A 12 -14.60 -6.76 1.09
CA ILE A 12 -13.68 -6.53 -0.01
C ILE A 12 -13.24 -7.85 -0.62
N ASP A 13 -12.96 -7.83 -1.92
CA ASP A 13 -12.24 -8.88 -2.62
C ASP A 13 -10.76 -8.47 -2.79
N SER A 14 -9.87 -9.36 -2.35
CA SER A 14 -8.42 -9.22 -2.43
C SER A 14 -7.75 -10.31 -3.27
N SER A 15 -8.51 -10.98 -4.14
CA SER A 15 -8.02 -12.07 -5.00
C SER A 15 -7.19 -11.56 -6.20
N THR A 16 -7.34 -10.29 -6.57
CA THR A 16 -6.67 -9.71 -7.73
C THR A 16 -5.38 -8.99 -7.36
N GLU A 17 -4.42 -8.98 -8.28
CA GLU A 17 -3.08 -8.44 -8.06
C GLU A 17 -2.89 -7.06 -8.72
N ALA A 18 -2.25 -6.14 -8.00
CA ALA A 18 -1.59 -4.97 -8.57
C ALA A 18 -0.15 -5.33 -8.94
N ILE A 19 0.05 -5.72 -10.21
CA ILE A 19 1.30 -6.28 -10.74
C ILE A 19 2.52 -5.39 -10.43
N ALA A 20 2.35 -4.08 -10.54
CA ALA A 20 3.42 -3.11 -10.29
C ALA A 20 4.02 -3.20 -8.88
N TYR A 21 3.22 -3.64 -7.89
CA TYR A 21 3.63 -3.73 -6.49
C TYR A 21 3.71 -5.16 -5.98
N ARG A 22 3.23 -6.16 -6.74
CA ARG A 22 3.07 -7.54 -6.28
C ARG A 22 2.26 -7.63 -4.99
N MET A 23 1.19 -6.82 -4.91
CA MET A 23 0.30 -6.72 -3.75
C MET A 23 -1.16 -6.90 -4.18
N PRO A 24 -2.04 -7.39 -3.28
CA PRO A 24 -3.47 -7.51 -3.57
C PRO A 24 -4.11 -6.14 -3.81
N LYS A 25 -5.05 -6.07 -4.76
CA LYS A 25 -5.97 -4.95 -4.87
C LYS A 25 -7.05 -5.04 -3.81
N VAL A 26 -7.67 -3.90 -3.50
CA VAL A 26 -8.83 -3.82 -2.63
C VAL A 26 -10.03 -3.49 -3.52
N LEU A 27 -10.84 -4.50 -3.83
CA LEU A 27 -12.05 -4.33 -4.62
C LEU A 27 -13.26 -4.31 -3.68
N PHE A 28 -13.94 -3.17 -3.59
CA PHE A 28 -15.16 -3.07 -2.81
C PHE A 28 -16.28 -3.88 -3.46
N THR A 29 -17.05 -4.59 -2.64
CA THR A 29 -18.22 -5.36 -3.07
C THR A 29 -19.50 -4.71 -2.55
N ASP A 30 -20.65 -5.05 -3.11
CA ASP A 30 -21.95 -4.63 -2.59
C ASP A 30 -22.44 -5.50 -1.41
N GLN A 31 -21.53 -6.26 -0.79
CA GLN A 31 -21.83 -7.11 0.35
C GLN A 31 -21.40 -6.43 1.66
N TYR A 32 -22.27 -6.56 2.66
CA TYR A 32 -22.08 -5.97 3.97
C TYR A 32 -22.32 -7.01 5.06
N ALA A 33 -21.59 -6.88 6.16
CA ALA A 33 -21.74 -7.72 7.33
C ALA A 33 -21.77 -6.87 8.59
N ILE A 34 -22.57 -7.28 9.57
CA ILE A 34 -22.47 -6.75 10.93
C ILE A 34 -21.50 -7.64 11.70
N VAL A 35 -20.48 -7.04 12.30
CA VAL A 35 -19.46 -7.75 13.09
C VAL A 35 -19.39 -7.17 14.48
N ASP A 36 -19.22 -8.04 15.49
CA ASP A 36 -18.95 -7.55 16.84
C ASP A 36 -17.56 -6.92 16.90
N ILE A 37 -17.43 -5.87 17.71
CA ILE A 37 -16.14 -5.17 17.85
C ILE A 37 -15.04 -6.11 18.34
N LYS A 38 -15.39 -7.13 19.14
CA LYS A 38 -14.46 -8.15 19.65
C LYS A 38 -13.85 -9.02 18.54
N ASP A 39 -14.50 -9.10 17.37
CA ASP A 39 -14.06 -9.91 16.23
C ASP A 39 -13.17 -9.10 15.27
N ILE A 40 -13.00 -7.79 15.50
CA ILE A 40 -12.09 -6.95 14.73
C ILE A 40 -10.65 -7.22 15.18
N LEU A 41 -9.90 -7.94 14.36
CA LEU A 41 -8.53 -8.33 14.71
C LEU A 41 -7.55 -7.17 14.68
N CYS A 42 -7.59 -6.35 13.62
CA CYS A 42 -6.67 -5.23 13.49
C CYS A 42 -7.08 -4.25 12.38
N ALA A 43 -6.48 -3.05 12.42
CA ALA A 43 -6.46 -2.15 11.28
C ALA A 43 -5.33 -2.55 10.32
N VAL A 44 -5.63 -2.46 9.02
CA VAL A 44 -4.68 -2.72 7.94
C VAL A 44 -4.39 -1.45 7.15
N ASN A 45 -3.17 -1.33 6.66
CA ASN A 45 -2.79 -0.23 5.79
C ASN A 45 -3.15 -0.52 4.32
N VAL A 46 -3.87 0.41 3.69
CA VAL A 46 -4.14 0.40 2.24
C VAL A 46 -3.48 1.63 1.61
N GLN A 47 -2.98 1.48 0.40
CA GLN A 47 -2.28 2.52 -0.34
C GLN A 47 -2.92 2.71 -1.71
N HIS A 48 -2.77 3.88 -2.31
CA HIS A 48 -3.26 4.13 -3.66
C HIS A 48 -2.37 3.44 -4.71
N HIS A 49 -2.99 2.93 -5.78
CA HIS A 49 -2.30 2.31 -6.91
C HIS A 49 -1.67 3.34 -7.87
N CYS A 50 -0.81 4.21 -7.34
CA CYS A 50 -0.29 5.38 -8.06
C CYS A 50 0.39 5.03 -9.38
N VAL A 51 1.19 3.95 -9.41
CA VAL A 51 1.91 3.53 -10.63
C VAL A 51 0.94 3.08 -11.71
N GLY A 52 -0.08 2.29 -11.38
CA GLY A 52 -1.09 1.84 -12.34
C GLY A 52 -1.96 2.98 -12.88
N ARG A 53 -2.22 3.99 -12.05
CA ARG A 53 -3.01 5.19 -12.42
C ARG A 53 -2.18 6.36 -12.95
N LYS A 54 -0.86 6.21 -13.02
CA LYS A 54 0.08 7.22 -13.52
C LYS A 54 -0.10 8.58 -12.82
N CYS A 55 -0.30 8.56 -11.50
CA CYS A 55 -0.48 9.76 -10.71
C CYS A 55 0.76 10.66 -10.76
N LEU A 56 0.55 11.98 -10.81
CA LEU A 56 1.62 12.95 -11.02
C LEU A 56 1.74 13.93 -9.84
N ALA A 57 2.96 14.43 -9.62
CA ALA A 57 3.28 15.40 -8.58
C ALA A 57 2.92 16.84 -9.02
N VAL A 58 1.66 17.07 -9.37
CA VAL A 58 1.16 18.36 -9.90
C VAL A 58 0.65 19.30 -8.82
N ASP A 59 0.42 18.81 -7.61
CA ASP A 59 -0.08 19.60 -6.48
C ASP A 59 1.06 19.99 -5.53
N SER A 60 0.78 20.91 -4.61
CA SER A 60 1.72 21.29 -3.55
C SER A 60 1.02 21.30 -2.20
N ARG A 61 1.76 20.94 -1.14
CA ARG A 61 1.26 20.98 0.25
C ARG A 61 2.26 21.67 1.17
N PRO A 62 1.79 22.40 2.19
CA PRO A 62 2.67 23.03 3.17
C PRO A 62 3.48 21.98 3.94
N VAL A 63 4.72 22.33 4.27
CA VAL A 63 5.59 21.52 5.11
C VAL A 63 5.29 21.81 6.57
N TYR A 64 5.12 20.75 7.37
CA TYR A 64 4.99 20.83 8.82
C TYR A 64 6.21 20.18 9.48
N GLN A 65 6.74 20.82 10.51
CA GLN A 65 7.77 20.28 11.40
C GLN A 65 7.27 20.40 12.84
N GLU A 66 7.30 19.30 13.60
CA GLU A 66 6.79 19.28 14.99
C GLU A 66 5.37 19.83 15.13
N ARG A 67 4.51 19.55 14.13
CA ARG A 67 3.13 20.07 14.00
C ARG A 67 3.01 21.58 13.74
N HIS A 68 4.11 22.31 13.60
CA HIS A 68 4.11 23.72 13.18
C HIS A 68 4.28 23.85 11.67
N ARG A 69 3.47 24.72 11.06
CA ARG A 69 3.58 25.04 9.63
C ARG A 69 4.86 25.85 9.41
N LYS A 70 5.71 25.39 8.51
CA LYS A 70 6.89 26.15 8.07
C LYS A 70 6.46 27.12 6.98
N GLU A 71 6.43 28.41 7.30
CA GLU A 71 6.07 29.45 6.34
C GLU A 71 7.02 29.46 5.13
N GLY A 72 6.47 29.71 3.95
CA GLY A 72 7.21 29.69 2.69
C GLY A 72 7.68 28.31 2.19
N ALA A 73 7.53 27.24 2.98
CA ALA A 73 7.96 25.89 2.59
C ALA A 73 6.78 25.03 2.12
N THR A 74 6.81 24.66 0.84
CA THR A 74 5.89 23.69 0.23
C THR A 74 6.65 22.51 -0.34
N LYS A 75 6.01 21.33 -0.34
CA LYS A 75 6.50 20.13 -1.03
C LYS A 75 5.51 19.69 -2.08
N ALA A 76 6.01 19.10 -3.16
CA ALA A 76 5.16 18.49 -4.18
C ALA A 76 4.24 17.42 -3.54
N ALA A 77 3.01 17.37 -4.01
CA ALA A 77 1.98 16.43 -3.62
C ALA A 77 1.49 15.68 -4.87
N ILE A 78 1.27 14.38 -4.70
CA ILE A 78 0.73 13.54 -5.77
C ILE A 78 -0.76 13.82 -5.88
N ARG A 79 -1.22 14.14 -7.09
CA ARG A 79 -2.64 14.13 -7.43
C ARG A 79 -3.04 12.72 -7.77
N HIS A 80 -3.98 12.16 -7.01
CA HIS A 80 -4.47 10.81 -7.23
C HIS A 80 -5.60 10.81 -8.27
N GLU A 81 -5.40 10.04 -9.34
CA GLU A 81 -6.42 9.69 -10.32
C GLU A 81 -7.10 8.39 -9.85
N SER A 82 -8.44 8.33 -9.88
CA SER A 82 -9.22 7.21 -9.32
C SER A 82 -8.83 6.86 -7.88
N PRO A 83 -9.17 7.70 -6.87
CA PRO A 83 -8.79 7.50 -5.47
C PRO A 83 -9.19 6.14 -4.88
N GLU A 84 -10.20 5.50 -5.45
CA GLU A 84 -10.72 4.17 -5.10
C GLU A 84 -9.82 3.00 -5.55
N ASP A 85 -8.85 3.20 -6.46
CA ASP A 85 -7.91 2.14 -6.86
C ASP A 85 -6.84 1.94 -5.78
N LEU A 86 -7.14 1.03 -4.86
CA LEU A 86 -6.35 0.78 -3.65
C LEU A 86 -5.67 -0.58 -3.69
N VAL A 87 -4.54 -0.68 -2.99
CA VAL A 87 -3.78 -1.91 -2.78
C VAL A 87 -3.60 -2.16 -1.29
N LEU A 88 -3.69 -3.42 -0.88
CA LEU A 88 -3.44 -3.86 0.48
C LEU A 88 -1.93 -3.92 0.71
N ASN A 89 -1.41 -3.11 1.64
CA ASN A 89 0.01 -3.14 1.97
C ASN A 89 0.34 -4.37 2.82
N THR A 90 0.77 -5.45 2.16
CA THR A 90 1.19 -6.69 2.81
C THR A 90 2.61 -6.62 3.38
N ALA A 91 3.35 -5.55 3.10
CA ALA A 91 4.70 -5.31 3.63
C ALA A 91 4.71 -4.52 4.94
N GLN A 92 3.56 -4.12 5.46
CA GLN A 92 3.48 -3.41 6.74
C GLN A 92 4.02 -4.27 7.90
N MET A 93 4.80 -3.65 8.80
CA MET A 93 5.34 -4.36 9.97
C MET A 93 4.31 -4.57 11.06
N ARG A 94 3.44 -3.57 11.29
CA ARG A 94 2.36 -3.66 12.28
C ARG A 94 1.33 -4.67 11.80
N ASN A 95 0.93 -5.61 12.67
CA ASN A 95 -0.02 -6.67 12.34
C ASN A 95 0.42 -7.60 11.20
N ALA A 96 1.72 -7.65 10.88
CA ALA A 96 2.24 -8.45 9.79
C ALA A 96 1.79 -9.93 9.87
N VAL A 97 1.80 -10.51 11.08
CA VAL A 97 1.36 -11.90 11.30
C VAL A 97 -0.05 -12.19 10.76
N LEU A 98 -0.96 -11.21 10.82
CA LEU A 98 -2.34 -11.33 10.31
C LEU A 98 -2.45 -10.99 8.82
N VAL A 99 -1.60 -10.09 8.32
CA VAL A 99 -1.68 -9.58 6.94
C VAL A 99 -0.90 -10.46 5.96
N GLN A 100 0.14 -11.15 6.41
CA GLN A 100 1.01 -11.97 5.54
C GLN A 100 0.28 -13.12 4.84
N GLN A 101 -0.85 -13.59 5.37
CA GLN A 101 -1.68 -14.60 4.68
C GLN A 101 -2.23 -14.11 3.33
N PHE A 102 -2.35 -12.79 3.14
CA PHE A 102 -2.79 -12.17 1.89
C PHE A 102 -1.62 -11.85 0.95
N ARG A 103 -0.38 -12.15 1.34
CA ARG A 103 0.80 -11.83 0.54
C ARG A 103 0.82 -12.66 -0.74
N ILE A 104 1.06 -11.99 -1.86
CA ILE A 104 1.38 -12.64 -3.12
C ILE A 104 2.84 -13.13 -3.05
N PRO A 105 3.12 -14.43 -3.28
CA PRO A 105 4.47 -14.95 -3.26
C PRO A 105 5.38 -14.18 -4.23
N SER A 106 6.49 -13.71 -3.68
CA SER A 106 7.56 -13.17 -4.51
C SER A 106 8.22 -14.31 -5.29
N PRO A 107 8.60 -14.10 -6.56
CA PRO A 107 9.33 -15.11 -7.30
C PRO A 107 10.64 -15.45 -6.58
N THR A 108 11.02 -16.72 -6.58
CA THR A 108 12.33 -17.16 -6.10
C THR A 108 13.41 -16.60 -7.02
N LEU A 109 14.33 -15.84 -6.44
CA LEU A 109 15.42 -15.20 -7.16
C LEU A 109 16.68 -16.08 -7.11
N ASN A 110 17.34 -16.27 -8.26
CA ASN A 110 18.65 -16.94 -8.31
C ASN A 110 19.74 -15.96 -7.88
N ALA A 111 20.21 -16.08 -6.63
CA ALA A 111 21.19 -15.18 -6.05
C ALA A 111 22.49 -15.15 -6.87
N GLN A 112 22.99 -16.30 -7.32
CA GLN A 112 24.24 -16.40 -8.06
C GLN A 112 24.14 -15.64 -9.39
N GLU A 113 23.04 -15.83 -10.12
CA GLU A 113 22.79 -15.15 -11.39
C GLU A 113 22.69 -13.63 -11.19
N ILE A 114 21.99 -13.18 -10.15
CA ILE A 114 21.82 -11.75 -9.85
C ILE A 114 23.16 -11.11 -9.52
N ILE A 115 23.99 -11.76 -8.69
CA ILE A 115 25.32 -11.26 -8.33
C ILE A 115 26.18 -11.12 -9.59
N MET A 116 26.23 -12.16 -10.43
CA MET A 116 27.03 -12.15 -11.67
C MET A 116 26.57 -11.06 -12.65
N LYS A 117 25.25 -10.93 -12.87
CA LYS A 117 24.71 -9.87 -13.73
C LYS A 117 25.00 -8.47 -13.18
N SER A 118 24.95 -8.29 -11.87
CA SER A 118 25.23 -7.01 -11.22
C SER A 118 26.70 -6.59 -11.39
N VAL A 119 27.64 -7.52 -11.16
CA VAL A 119 29.07 -7.29 -11.39
C VAL A 119 29.34 -6.94 -12.86
N GLN A 120 28.75 -7.70 -13.79
CA GLN A 120 28.94 -7.45 -15.22
C GLN A 120 28.42 -6.07 -15.63
N LYS A 121 27.26 -5.65 -15.11
CA LYS A 121 26.70 -4.31 -15.35
C LYS A 121 27.61 -3.21 -14.81
N GLU A 122 28.13 -3.36 -13.59
CA GLU A 122 29.05 -2.39 -12.97
C GLU A 122 30.36 -2.25 -13.78
N ILE A 123 30.95 -3.36 -14.25
CA ILE A 123 32.15 -3.32 -15.09
C ILE A 123 31.87 -2.64 -16.44
N ALA A 124 30.70 -2.89 -17.04
CA ALA A 124 30.32 -2.31 -18.32
C ALA A 124 30.11 -0.79 -18.27
N VAL A 125 29.63 -0.25 -17.13
CA VAL A 125 29.46 1.21 -16.94
C VAL A 125 30.80 1.93 -16.74
N ARG A 126 31.85 1.21 -16.32
CA ARG A 126 33.20 1.75 -16.10
C ARG A 126 34.09 1.74 -17.34
N LYS A 127 33.65 1.16 -18.45
CA LYS A 127 34.33 1.19 -19.76
C LYS A 127 33.72 2.28 -20.63
#